data_AF-A0A2V8GLD2-F1
#
_entry.id   AF-A0A2V8GLD2-F1
#
_cell.length_a   1.000
_cell.length_b   1.000
_cell.length_c   1.000
_cell.angle_alpha   90.00
_cell.angle_beta   90.00
_cell.angle_gamma   90.00
#
_symmetry.space_group_name_H-M   'P 1'
#
loop_
_entity.id
_entity.type
_entity.pdbx_description
1 polymer ?
#
loop_
_entity_poly.entity_id
_entity_poly.type
_entity_poly.pdbx_seq_one_letter_code
_entity_poly.pdbx_strand_id
1 'polypeptide(L)'
;MAKLTFSLDDATVEKLRKTAKRLRKPQSMVVREAIARYAAGEDLTSPEERERILKIIDYIKKQPTYGSPEDAKREIEEIRRSRRASGLHREKRLREAEERAARRR
;
A
#
# COMPACT_ATOMS: atom_id res chain seq x y z
N MET A 1 -3.54 -37.34 -12.37
CA MET A 1 -2.88 -36.39 -11.44
C MET A 1 -1.44 -36.87 -11.27
N ALA A 2 -0.43 -36.08 -11.65
CA ALA A 2 0.98 -36.49 -11.53
C ALA A 2 1.52 -36.13 -10.14
N LYS A 3 2.29 -37.03 -9.52
CA LYS A 3 3.02 -36.77 -8.26
C LYS A 3 4.44 -36.32 -8.62
N LEU A 4 4.83 -35.16 -8.11
CA LEU A 4 6.16 -34.58 -8.31
C LEU A 4 6.80 -34.34 -6.94
N THR A 5 8.11 -34.59 -6.85
CA THR A 5 8.91 -34.33 -5.65
C THR A 5 9.88 -33.20 -5.97
N PHE A 6 9.86 -32.15 -5.15
CA PHE A 6 10.75 -31.00 -5.28
C PHE A 6 11.50 -30.79 -3.96
N SER A 7 12.74 -30.32 -4.05
CA SER A 7 13.47 -29.79 -2.90
C SER A 7 13.25 -28.29 -2.83
N LEU A 8 12.87 -27.79 -1.67
CA LEU A 8 12.68 -26.37 -1.37
C LEU A 8 13.53 -26.03 -0.15
N ASP A 9 14.02 -24.81 -0.05
CA ASP A 9 14.68 -24.32 1.16
C ASP A 9 13.68 -24.21 2.33
N ASP A 10 14.19 -24.27 3.55
CA ASP A 10 13.38 -24.27 4.77
C ASP A 10 12.48 -23.03 4.88
N ALA A 11 12.97 -21.86 4.45
CA ALA A 11 12.21 -20.62 4.50
C ALA A 11 11.01 -20.67 3.53
N THR A 12 11.19 -21.21 2.32
CA THR A 12 10.10 -21.43 1.36
C THR A 12 9.08 -22.44 1.87
N VAL A 13 9.53 -23.53 2.52
CA VAL A 13 8.63 -24.52 3.14
C VAL A 13 7.78 -23.87 4.24
N GLU A 14 8.38 -23.04 5.09
CA GLU A 14 7.67 -22.33 6.14
C GLU A 14 6.64 -21.35 5.57
N LYS A 15 7.02 -20.60 4.52
CA LYS A 15 6.13 -19.67 3.81
C LYS A 15 4.93 -20.40 3.19
N LEU A 16 5.16 -21.56 2.58
CA LEU A 16 4.10 -22.40 2.02
C LEU A 16 3.13 -22.89 3.10
N ARG A 17 3.66 -23.39 4.23
CA ARG A 17 2.85 -23.83 5.39
C ARG A 17 2.00 -22.70 5.97
N LYS A 18 2.60 -21.53 6.20
CA LYS A 18 1.89 -20.34 6.70
C LYS A 18 0.80 -19.89 5.74
N THR A 19 1.09 -19.88 4.44
CA THR A 19 0.13 -19.47 3.41
C THR A 19 -1.03 -20.45 3.29
N ALA A 20 -0.75 -21.76 3.29
CA ALA A 20 -1.76 -22.80 3.29
C ALA A 20 -2.68 -22.71 4.51
N LYS A 21 -2.12 -22.51 5.71
CA LYS A 21 -2.90 -22.29 6.95
C LYS A 21 -3.77 -21.04 6.87
N ARG A 22 -3.21 -19.92 6.42
CA ARG A 22 -3.92 -18.63 6.26
C ARG A 22 -5.09 -18.74 5.29
N LEU A 23 -4.89 -19.44 4.17
CA LEU A 23 -5.91 -19.61 3.13
C LEU A 23 -6.86 -20.78 3.40
N ARG A 24 -6.63 -21.58 4.45
CA ARG A 24 -7.36 -22.82 4.75
C ARG A 24 -7.42 -23.78 3.55
N LYS A 25 -6.29 -23.93 2.84
CA LYS A 25 -6.15 -24.79 1.65
C LYS A 25 -5.00 -25.78 1.81
N PRO A 26 -5.04 -26.97 1.18
CA PRO A 26 -3.89 -27.87 1.09
C PRO A 26 -2.69 -27.20 0.41
N GLN A 27 -1.47 -27.55 0.82
CA GLN A 27 -0.24 -26.98 0.23
C GLN A 27 -0.14 -27.24 -1.29
N SER A 28 -0.58 -28.41 -1.76
CA SER A 28 -0.63 -28.73 -3.19
C SER A 28 -1.56 -27.81 -3.98
N MET A 29 -2.64 -27.31 -3.39
CA MET A 29 -3.50 -26.29 -4.01
C MET A 29 -2.78 -24.96 -4.12
N VAL A 30 -2.06 -24.55 -3.08
CA VAL A 30 -1.27 -23.31 -3.08
C VAL A 30 -0.17 -23.36 -4.15
N VAL A 31 0.53 -24.49 -4.27
CA VAL A 31 1.55 -24.70 -5.32
C VAL A 31 0.94 -24.64 -6.72
N ARG A 32 -0.23 -25.26 -6.94
CA ARG A 32 -0.93 -25.16 -8.23
C ARG A 32 -1.33 -23.74 -8.58
N GLU A 33 -1.89 -22.99 -7.63
CA GLU A 33 -2.25 -21.59 -7.83
C GLU A 33 -1.01 -20.71 -8.09
N ALA A 34 0.10 -20.97 -7.40
CA ALA A 34 1.36 -20.28 -7.64
C ALA A 34 1.93 -20.56 -9.04
N ILE A 35 1.93 -21.82 -9.48
CA ILE A 35 2.36 -22.20 -10.84
C ILE A 35 1.45 -21.56 -11.88
N ALA A 36 0.13 -21.53 -11.66
CA ALA A 36 -0.81 -20.89 -12.58
C ALA A 36 -0.53 -19.38 -12.70
N ARG A 37 -0.22 -18.70 -11.59
CA ARG A 37 0.18 -17.28 -11.60
C ARG A 37 1.51 -17.05 -12.30
N TYR A 38 2.49 -17.91 -12.05
CA TYR A 38 3.79 -17.85 -12.72
C TYR A 38 3.66 -18.09 -14.23
N ALA A 39 2.86 -19.09 -14.63
CA ALA A 39 2.59 -19.43 -16.03
C ALA A 39 1.72 -18.40 -16.75
N ALA A 40 0.86 -17.69 -16.03
CA ALA A 40 0.07 -16.57 -16.57
C ALA A 40 0.94 -15.36 -16.96
N GLY A 41 2.24 -15.40 -16.68
CA GLY A 41 3.17 -14.33 -17.05
C GLY A 41 2.85 -13.08 -16.25
N GLU A 42 3.32 -13.02 -15.01
CA GLU A 42 3.55 -11.74 -14.35
C GLU A 42 4.63 -10.98 -15.16
N ASP A 43 4.23 -10.33 -16.25
CA ASP A 43 4.62 -8.93 -16.35
C ASP A 43 4.04 -8.30 -15.07
N LEU A 44 4.90 -7.84 -14.18
CA LEU A 44 4.55 -7.25 -12.86
C LEU A 44 3.61 -6.02 -12.95
N THR A 45 3.13 -5.72 -14.16
CA THR A 45 2.20 -4.69 -14.58
C THR A 45 1.43 -5.23 -15.79
N SER A 46 0.09 -5.22 -15.78
CA SER A 46 -0.69 -5.48 -16.99
C SER A 46 -0.30 -4.48 -18.10
N PRO A 47 -0.58 -4.77 -19.38
CA PRO A 47 -0.32 -3.82 -20.47
C PRO A 47 -0.92 -2.43 -20.21
N GLU A 48 -2.10 -2.37 -19.61
CA GLU A 48 -2.79 -1.13 -19.24
C GLU A 48 -2.09 -0.41 -18.08
N GLU A 49 -1.66 -1.16 -17.05
CA GLU A 49 -0.90 -0.63 -15.91
C GLU A 49 0.45 -0.05 -16.37
N ARG A 50 1.11 -0.74 -17.29
CA ARG A 50 2.37 -0.30 -17.91
C ARG A 50 2.17 0.99 -18.71
N GLU A 51 1.12 1.06 -19.52
CA GLU A 51 0.80 2.28 -20.27
C GLU A 51 0.51 3.46 -19.33
N ARG A 52 -0.22 3.21 -18.24
CA ARG A 52 -0.51 4.22 -17.21
C ARG A 52 0.76 4.73 -16.53
N ILE A 53 1.66 3.84 -16.13
CA ILE A 53 2.94 4.21 -15.50
C ILE A 53 3.82 4.99 -16.47
N LEU A 54 3.90 4.56 -17.73
CA LEU A 54 4.66 5.27 -18.76
C LEU A 54 4.12 6.69 -19.02
N LYS A 55 2.79 6.86 -19.03
CA LYS A 55 2.15 8.19 -19.11
C LYS A 55 2.54 9.10 -17.94
N ILE A 56 2.60 8.56 -16.72
CA ILE A 56 3.02 9.32 -15.54
C ILE A 56 4.49 9.75 -15.66
N ILE A 57 5.37 8.84 -16.09
CA ILE A 57 6.80 9.15 -16.29
C ILE A 57 6.99 10.24 -17.35
N ASP A 58 6.30 10.11 -18.49
CA ASP A 58 6.36 11.11 -19.57
C ASP A 58 5.84 12.47 -19.10
N TYR A 59 4.74 12.48 -18.33
CA TYR A 59 4.24 13.69 -17.70
C TYR A 59 5.27 14.35 -16.76
N ILE A 60 5.88 13.58 -15.85
CA ILE A 60 6.88 14.09 -14.90
C ILE A 60 8.10 14.65 -15.65
N LYS A 61 8.58 13.97 -16.70
CA LYS A 61 9.73 14.44 -17.50
C LYS A 61 9.47 15.78 -18.20
N LYS A 62 8.22 16.06 -18.55
CA LYS A 62 7.81 17.31 -19.21
C LYS A 62 7.61 18.46 -18.23
N GLN A 63 7.50 18.18 -16.93
CA GLN A 63 7.33 19.23 -15.93
C GLN A 63 8.69 19.86 -15.59
N PRO A 64 8.77 21.20 -15.50
CA PRO A 64 9.94 21.85 -14.95
C PRO A 64 10.17 21.40 -13.50
N THR A 65 11.42 21.12 -13.17
CA THR A 65 11.81 20.81 -11.79
C THR A 65 11.95 22.11 -11.02
N TYR A 66 11.27 22.22 -9.88
CA TYR A 66 11.33 23.40 -9.02
C TYR A 66 11.89 23.02 -7.65
N GLY A 67 12.95 23.71 -7.23
CA GLY A 67 13.52 23.60 -5.90
C GLY A 67 14.38 22.36 -5.66
N SER A 68 15.02 22.33 -4.50
CA SER A 68 15.79 21.19 -4.03
C SER A 68 14.88 20.18 -3.29
N PRO A 69 15.32 18.91 -3.14
CA PRO A 69 14.62 17.94 -2.29
C PRO A 69 14.43 18.40 -0.84
N GLU A 70 15.29 19.30 -0.33
CA GLU A 70 15.19 19.85 1.02
C GLU A 70 14.03 20.86 1.14
N ASP A 71 13.80 21.64 0.10
CA ASP A 71 12.68 22.58 0.03
C ASP A 71 11.33 21.83 0.06
N ALA A 72 11.23 20.74 -0.69
CA ALA A 72 10.05 19.87 -0.69
C ALA A 72 9.79 19.24 0.70
N LYS A 73 10.85 18.81 1.41
CA LYS A 73 10.71 18.28 2.78
C LYS A 73 10.18 19.34 3.74
N ARG A 74 10.70 20.57 3.64
CA ARG A 74 10.25 21.70 4.46
C ARG A 74 8.77 22.02 4.21
N GLU A 75 8.37 22.06 2.94
CA GLU A 75 6.97 22.27 2.55
C GLU A 75 6.05 21.17 3.06
N ILE A 76 6.44 19.89 2.93
CA ILE A 76 5.67 18.76 3.44
C ILE A 76 5.47 18.86 4.96
N GLU A 77 6.51 19.23 5.72
CA GLU A 77 6.40 19.42 7.16
C GLU A 77 5.51 20.60 7.55
N GLU A 78 5.55 21.69 6.77
CA GLU A 78 4.63 22.81 6.94
C GLU A 78 3.17 22.38 6.74
N ILE A 79 2.86 21.69 5.63
CA ILE A 79 1.52 21.17 5.35
C ILE A 79 1.05 20.24 6.49
N ARG A 80 1.93 19.36 6.97
CA ARG A 80 1.63 18.46 8.09
C ARG A 80 1.33 19.22 9.38
N ARG A 81 2.12 20.25 9.72
CA ARG A 81 1.86 21.12 10.89
C ARG A 81 0.50 21.81 10.77
N SER A 82 0.20 22.39 9.62
CA SER A 82 -1.08 23.07 9.37
C SER A 82 -2.27 22.13 9.49
N ARG A 83 -2.15 20.88 9.01
CA ARG A 83 -3.18 19.85 9.18
C ARG A 83 -3.37 19.44 10.64
N ARG A 84 -2.27 19.24 11.38
CA ARG A 84 -2.33 18.92 12.81
C ARG A 84 -3.00 20.05 13.61
N ALA A 85 -2.61 21.30 13.36
CA ALA A 85 -3.22 22.47 14.01
C ALA A 85 -4.72 22.57 13.70
N SER A 86 -5.11 22.38 12.44
CA SER A 86 -6.53 22.41 12.03
C SER A 86 -7.37 21.31 12.72
N GLY A 87 -6.80 20.11 12.89
CA GLY A 87 -7.45 19.02 13.64
C GLY A 87 -7.66 19.36 15.12
N LEU A 88 -6.64 19.93 15.76
CA LEU A 88 -6.69 20.37 17.15
C LEU A 88 -7.71 21.50 17.36
N HIS A 89 -7.81 22.44 16.42
CA HIS A 89 -8.83 23.50 16.45
C HIS A 89 -10.26 22.98 16.29
N ARG A 90 -10.46 21.85 15.58
CA ARG A 90 -11.77 21.20 15.47
C ARG A 90 -12.18 20.56 16.79
N GLU A 91 -11.28 19.82 17.43
CA GLU A 91 -11.56 19.18 18.73
C GLU A 91 -11.82 20.19 19.84
N LYS A 92 -11.04 21.26 19.91
CA LYS A 92 -11.25 22.34 20.88
C LYS A 92 -12.64 22.97 20.75
N ARG A 93 -13.07 23.26 19.50
CA ARG A 93 -14.42 23.80 19.24
C ARG A 93 -15.54 22.84 19.62
N LEU A 94 -15.34 21.53 19.43
CA LEU A 94 -16.34 20.52 19.81
C LEU A 94 -16.48 20.43 21.34
N ARG A 95 -15.37 20.43 22.07
CA ARG A 95 -15.39 20.46 23.55
C ARG A 95 -16.03 21.73 24.10
N GLU A 96 -15.69 22.89 23.54
CA GLU A 96 -16.30 24.16 23.93
C GLU A 96 -17.81 24.20 23.61
N ALA A 97 -18.26 23.53 22.55
CA ALA A 97 -19.68 23.41 22.22
C ALA A 97 -20.41 22.45 23.19
N GLU A 98 -19.78 21.34 23.58
CA GLU A 98 -20.30 20.39 24.56
C GLU A 98 -20.43 21.04 25.95
N GLU A 99 -19.41 21.77 26.40
CA GLU A 99 -19.44 22.50 27.68
C GLU A 99 -20.52 23.59 27.70
N ARG A 100 -20.72 24.30 26.59
CA ARG A 100 -21.80 25.31 26.46
C ARG A 100 -23.19 24.67 26.45
N ALA A 101 -23.34 23.49 25.86
CA ALA A 101 -24.59 22.74 25.89
C ALA A 101 -24.92 22.23 27.30
N ALA A 102 -23.90 21.80 28.06
CA ALA A 102 -24.06 21.35 29.43
C ALA A 102 -24.45 22.48 30.40
N ARG A 103 -23.97 23.71 30.19
CA ARG A 103 -24.34 24.89 31.01
C ARG A 103 -25.73 25.47 30.73
N ARG A 104 -26.41 25.01 29.66
CA ARG A 104 -27.75 25.45 29.26
C ARG A 104 -28.87 24.47 29.70
N ARG A 105 -28.53 23.35 30.34
CA ARG A 105 -29.45 22.43 31.02
C ARG A 105 -29.42 22.67 32.52
#